data_AF-A0A7W6DFM9-F1
#
_entry.id   AF-A0A7W6DFM9-F1
#
_cell.length_a   1.000
_cell.length_b   1.000
_cell.length_c   1.000
_cell.angle_alpha   90.00
_cell.angle_beta   90.00
_cell.angle_gamma   90.00
#
_symmetry.space_group_name_H-M   'P 1'
#
loop_
_entity.id
_entity.type
_entity.pdbx_description
1 polymer ?
#
loop_
_entity_poly.entity_id
_entity_poly.type
_entity_poly.pdbx_seq_one_letter_code
_entity_poly.pdbx_strand_id
1 'polypeptide(L)'
;MRISHPYRYPAAFRAQLARLERLSPGITAHEALGTPSSQFIEIEHAGATTEDIAERNLRLRHLEGLIADWHLDGGTVSVSRIDELEGTASSTTIELDRVPPTVSYVEFEPRRSLDFAGQSQSRIEGFYVREVIDDGRFCAEITIVCDEPAWRTMGTCVYADAMEVGSRISVGVIPLGEEFDLLAAGQLFDGDTLLSKEPALLRAIAAVGVGLADGLWKRSIPSPAIGRMC
;
A
#
# COMPACT_ATOMS: atom_id res chain seq x y z
N MET A 1 -20.29 1.30 -4.64
CA MET A 1 -19.24 2.26 -4.22
C MET A 1 -18.01 1.44 -3.87
N ARG A 2 -16.85 1.76 -4.43
CA ARG A 2 -15.58 1.08 -4.09
C ARG A 2 -15.14 1.57 -2.71
N ILE A 3 -14.70 0.66 -1.85
CA ILE A 3 -14.18 1.00 -0.53
C ILE A 3 -12.70 1.32 -0.70
N SER A 4 -12.28 2.52 -0.29
CA SER A 4 -10.88 2.96 -0.39
C SER A 4 -9.94 2.07 0.43
N HIS A 5 -8.68 2.00 0.00
CA HIS A 5 -7.64 1.15 0.59
C HIS A 5 -7.60 1.15 2.13
N PRO A 6 -7.56 2.31 2.83
CA PRO A 6 -7.40 2.33 4.28
C PRO A 6 -8.55 1.65 5.04
N TYR A 7 -9.73 1.55 4.43
CA TYR A 7 -10.88 0.86 5.02
C TYR A 7 -10.99 -0.59 4.56
N ARG A 8 -10.67 -0.86 3.29
CA ARG A 8 -10.74 -2.21 2.71
C ARG A 8 -9.72 -3.14 3.34
N TYR A 9 -8.50 -2.65 3.55
CA TYR A 9 -7.38 -3.45 4.01
C TYR A 9 -7.60 -4.05 5.41
N PRO A 10 -7.94 -3.28 6.48
CA PRO A 10 -8.18 -3.85 7.80
C PRO A 10 -9.40 -4.79 7.85
N ALA A 11 -10.40 -4.58 7.00
CA ALA A 11 -11.54 -5.49 6.91
C ALA A 11 -11.15 -6.83 6.30
N ALA A 12 -10.33 -6.82 5.25
CA ALA A 12 -9.88 -8.02 4.56
C ALA A 12 -8.96 -8.89 5.45
N PHE A 13 -8.00 -8.28 6.14
CA PHE A 13 -7.12 -9.01 7.06
C PHE A 13 -7.86 -9.55 8.29
N ARG A 14 -8.85 -8.82 8.83
CA ARG A 14 -9.73 -9.36 9.87
C ARG A 14 -10.49 -10.61 9.40
N ALA A 15 -10.97 -10.62 8.16
CA ALA A 15 -11.64 -11.81 7.61
C ALA A 15 -10.69 -13.01 7.50
N GLN A 16 -9.42 -12.77 7.13
CA GLN A 16 -8.42 -13.82 7.04
C GLN A 16 -8.01 -14.36 8.42
N LEU A 17 -7.78 -13.49 9.40
CA LEU A 17 -7.48 -13.90 10.78
C LEU A 17 -8.65 -14.69 11.38
N ALA A 18 -9.89 -14.27 11.13
CA ALA A 18 -11.07 -15.03 11.55
C ALA A 18 -11.18 -16.40 10.87
N ARG A 19 -10.68 -16.56 9.63
CA ARG A 19 -10.58 -17.88 8.98
C ARG A 19 -9.57 -18.75 9.72
N LEU A 20 -8.36 -18.24 9.96
CA LEU A 20 -7.31 -18.99 10.67
C LEU A 20 -7.78 -19.44 12.05
N GLU A 21 -8.44 -18.55 12.80
CA GLU A 21 -8.99 -18.86 14.12
C GLU A 21 -10.07 -19.96 14.08
N ARG A 22 -10.90 -20.01 13.03
CA ARG A 22 -11.87 -21.11 12.85
C ARG A 22 -11.20 -22.45 12.53
N LEU A 23 -10.08 -22.42 11.79
CA LEU A 23 -9.36 -23.64 11.40
C LEU A 23 -8.44 -24.16 12.51
N SER A 24 -7.89 -23.25 13.31
CA SER A 24 -7.03 -23.54 14.46
C SER A 24 -7.34 -22.56 15.59
N PRO A 25 -8.28 -22.90 16.49
CA PRO A 25 -8.65 -22.03 17.60
C PRO A 25 -7.46 -21.70 18.51
N GLY A 26 -7.32 -20.43 18.87
CA GLY A 26 -6.22 -19.87 19.66
C GLY A 26 -5.00 -19.44 18.85
N ILE A 27 -4.98 -19.63 17.52
CA ILE A 27 -3.81 -19.28 16.69
C ILE A 27 -3.55 -17.77 16.65
N THR A 28 -4.58 -16.95 16.83
CA THR A 28 -4.46 -15.48 16.84
C THR A 28 -4.31 -14.91 18.26
N ALA A 29 -4.37 -15.74 19.30
CA ALA A 29 -4.24 -15.29 20.68
C ALA A 29 -2.77 -15.06 21.07
N HIS A 30 -2.52 -14.06 21.91
CA HIS A 30 -1.17 -13.74 22.41
C HIS A 30 -0.56 -14.89 23.24
N GLU A 31 -1.42 -15.73 23.81
CA GLU A 31 -1.09 -17.01 24.45
C GLU A 31 -1.87 -18.12 23.73
N ALA A 32 -1.31 -18.64 22.63
CA ALA A 32 -1.96 -19.68 21.87
C ALA A 32 -2.22 -20.92 22.74
N LEU A 33 -3.48 -21.33 22.86
CA LEU A 33 -3.92 -22.45 23.70
C LEU A 33 -3.43 -23.82 23.18
N GLY A 34 -2.86 -23.86 21.97
CA GLY A 34 -2.22 -25.03 21.38
C GLY A 34 -1.38 -24.66 20.15
N THR A 35 -0.40 -25.50 19.82
CA THR A 35 0.41 -25.34 18.61
C THR A 35 -0.35 -25.93 17.40
N PRO A 36 -0.44 -25.21 16.26
CA PRO A 36 -1.03 -25.76 15.04
C PRO A 36 -0.31 -27.04 14.59
N SER A 37 -1.01 -27.93 13.89
CA SER A 37 -0.37 -29.11 13.32
C SER A 37 0.62 -28.71 12.22
N SER A 38 1.68 -29.50 12.01
CA SER A 38 2.65 -29.25 10.94
C SER A 38 1.99 -29.22 9.57
N GLN A 39 1.04 -30.12 9.32
CA GLN A 39 0.28 -30.17 8.07
C GLN A 39 -0.53 -28.89 7.83
N PHE A 40 -1.11 -28.29 8.88
CA PHE A 40 -1.80 -27.00 8.76
C PHE A 40 -0.84 -25.90 8.33
N ILE A 41 0.34 -25.83 8.96
CA ILE A 41 1.38 -24.85 8.62
C ILE A 41 1.83 -25.02 7.17
N GLU A 42 2.08 -26.26 6.73
CA GLU A 42 2.47 -26.57 5.35
C GLU A 42 1.42 -26.09 4.33
N ILE A 43 0.13 -26.32 4.60
CA ILE A 43 -0.97 -25.86 3.75
C ILE A 43 -1.05 -24.34 3.72
N GLU A 44 -1.01 -23.68 4.89
CA GLU A 44 -1.15 -22.22 4.99
C GLU A 44 0.06 -21.47 4.41
N HIS A 45 1.24 -22.07 4.42
CA HIS A 45 2.44 -21.53 3.78
C HIS A 45 2.43 -21.72 2.26
N ALA A 46 1.67 -22.70 1.74
CA ALA A 46 1.51 -22.94 0.31
C ALA A 46 2.83 -22.97 -0.51
N GLY A 47 3.91 -23.45 0.11
CA GLY A 47 5.24 -23.51 -0.52
C GLY A 47 6.07 -22.22 -0.43
N ALA A 48 5.58 -21.15 0.20
CA ALA A 48 6.38 -19.97 0.53
C ALA A 48 7.47 -20.31 1.55
N THR A 49 8.66 -19.73 1.38
CA THR A 49 9.75 -19.90 2.35
C THR A 49 9.50 -19.08 3.62
N THR A 50 10.24 -19.37 4.69
CA THR A 50 10.10 -18.59 5.93
C THR A 50 10.57 -17.15 5.72
N GLU A 51 11.61 -16.98 4.91
CA GLU A 51 12.17 -15.71 4.49
C GLU A 51 11.16 -14.87 3.71
N ASP A 52 10.46 -15.46 2.74
CA ASP A 52 9.39 -14.77 1.98
C ASP A 52 8.30 -14.26 2.92
N ILE A 53 7.85 -15.11 3.85
CA ILE A 53 6.81 -14.74 4.82
C ILE A 53 7.30 -13.61 5.75
N ALA A 54 8.56 -13.67 6.20
CA ALA A 54 9.14 -12.63 7.05
C ALA A 54 9.23 -11.28 6.33
N GLU A 55 9.68 -11.26 5.08
CA GLU A 55 9.77 -10.07 4.25
C GLU A 55 8.39 -9.46 3.99
N ARG A 56 7.41 -10.29 3.63
CA ARG A 56 6.01 -9.88 3.45
C ARG A 56 5.42 -9.31 4.74
N ASN A 57 5.74 -9.90 5.89
CA ASN A 57 5.29 -9.42 7.21
C ASN A 57 5.86 -8.02 7.53
N LEU A 58 7.13 -7.76 7.23
CA LEU A 58 7.73 -6.44 7.42
C LEU A 58 6.98 -5.37 6.60
N ARG A 59 6.68 -5.64 5.33
CA ARG A 59 5.90 -4.73 4.47
C ARG A 59 4.48 -4.52 5.00
N LEU A 60 3.80 -5.57 5.45
CA LEU A 60 2.46 -5.46 6.02
C LEU A 60 2.43 -4.64 7.31
N ARG A 61 3.41 -4.84 8.19
CA ARG A 61 3.52 -4.04 9.42
C ARG A 61 3.75 -2.56 9.14
N HIS A 62 4.57 -2.25 8.14
CA HIS A 62 4.75 -0.87 7.67
C HIS A 62 3.41 -0.27 7.23
N LEU A 63 2.65 -1.00 6.41
CA LEU A 63 1.35 -0.55 5.93
C LEU A 63 0.30 -0.44 7.05
N GLU A 64 0.29 -1.38 7.99
CA GLU A 64 -0.58 -1.33 9.18
C GLU A 64 -0.27 -0.11 10.04
N GLY A 65 1.01 0.21 10.23
CA GLY A 65 1.46 1.43 10.90
C GLY A 65 0.95 2.68 10.20
N LEU A 66 1.12 2.77 8.87
CA LEU A 66 0.61 3.90 8.09
C LEU A 66 -0.91 4.06 8.17
N ILE A 67 -1.67 2.96 8.13
CA ILE A 67 -3.13 3.02 8.26
C ILE A 67 -3.54 3.47 9.67
N ALA A 68 -2.83 3.01 10.71
CA ALA A 68 -3.09 3.42 12.07
C ALA A 68 -2.79 4.92 12.27
N ASP A 69 -1.62 5.39 11.82
CA ASP A 69 -1.22 6.80 11.88
C ASP A 69 -2.19 7.68 11.10
N TRP A 70 -2.55 7.28 9.87
CA TRP A 70 -3.56 7.96 9.07
C TRP A 70 -4.91 8.09 9.79
N HIS A 71 -5.32 7.07 10.53
CA HIS A 71 -6.55 7.12 11.32
C HIS A 71 -6.43 8.12 12.48
N LEU A 72 -5.29 8.14 13.17
CA LEU A 72 -4.99 9.10 14.25
C LEU A 72 -4.96 10.55 13.72
N ASP A 73 -4.49 10.74 12.50
CA ASP A 73 -4.38 12.04 11.82
C ASP A 73 -5.70 12.54 11.21
N GLY A 74 -6.82 11.86 11.48
CA GLY A 74 -8.18 12.29 11.10
C GLY A 74 -8.77 11.56 9.89
N GLY A 75 -8.04 10.61 9.28
CA GLY A 75 -8.61 9.61 8.39
C GLY A 75 -9.23 10.18 7.10
N THR A 76 -8.54 11.08 6.40
CA THR A 76 -9.06 11.70 5.18
C THR A 76 -8.56 11.03 3.90
N VAL A 77 -9.40 11.00 2.86
CA VAL A 77 -9.03 10.50 1.53
C VAL A 77 -9.09 11.67 0.56
N SER A 78 -7.94 11.95 -0.07
CA SER A 78 -7.87 12.84 -1.23
C SER A 78 -7.96 12.00 -2.50
N VAL A 79 -8.48 12.59 -3.59
CA VAL A 79 -8.55 11.92 -4.89
C VAL A 79 -7.67 12.67 -5.89
N SER A 80 -6.79 11.94 -6.56
CA SER A 80 -5.92 12.46 -7.62
C SER A 80 -6.41 12.02 -9.00
N ARG A 81 -6.40 12.96 -9.94
CA ARG A 81 -6.63 12.71 -11.36
C ARG A 81 -5.28 12.65 -12.05
N ILE A 82 -5.02 11.53 -12.73
CA ILE A 82 -3.82 11.37 -13.54
C ILE A 82 -4.22 11.62 -14.99
N ASP A 83 -3.53 12.56 -15.65
CA ASP A 83 -3.67 12.76 -17.08
C ASP A 83 -2.86 11.69 -17.84
N GLU A 84 -3.43 11.12 -18.91
CA GLU A 84 -2.84 9.96 -19.62
C GLU A 84 -1.45 10.22 -20.23
N LEU A 85 -1.08 11.49 -20.36
CA LEU A 85 0.19 11.96 -20.93
C LEU A 85 1.24 12.25 -19.85
N GLU A 86 0.86 12.32 -18.57
CA GLU A 86 1.80 12.57 -17.48
C GLU A 86 2.62 11.29 -17.17
N GLY A 87 3.94 11.43 -17.09
CA GLY A 87 4.80 10.37 -16.54
C GLY A 87 5.28 9.28 -17.49
N THR A 88 5.32 9.51 -18.81
CA THR A 88 5.91 8.56 -19.78
C THR A 88 7.14 9.07 -20.52
N ALA A 89 7.46 10.37 -20.40
CA ALA A 89 8.68 10.92 -20.97
C ALA A 89 9.86 10.64 -20.04
N SER A 90 10.98 10.16 -20.60
CA SER A 90 12.24 10.00 -19.86
C SER A 90 12.83 11.32 -19.34
N SER A 91 12.27 12.46 -19.76
CA SER A 91 12.60 13.80 -19.26
C SER A 91 11.68 14.29 -18.13
N THR A 92 10.75 13.46 -17.65
CA THR A 92 9.93 13.83 -16.49
C THR A 92 10.80 13.88 -15.24
N THR A 93 10.75 15.01 -14.54
CA THR A 93 11.41 15.21 -13.26
C THR A 93 10.40 15.23 -12.14
N ILE A 94 10.86 14.91 -10.93
CA ILE A 94 10.10 14.95 -9.69
C ILE A 94 10.85 15.87 -8.75
N GLU A 95 10.17 16.91 -8.31
CA GLU A 95 10.63 17.82 -7.28
C GLU A 95 9.52 17.94 -6.24
N LEU A 96 9.86 17.69 -4.98
CA LEU A 96 8.93 17.75 -3.86
C LEU A 96 9.35 18.84 -2.91
N ASP A 97 8.67 19.99 -2.95
CA ASP A 97 8.97 21.08 -2.02
C ASP A 97 8.45 20.81 -0.61
N ARG A 98 7.24 20.25 -0.54
CA ARG A 98 6.47 20.06 0.70
C ARG A 98 5.53 18.88 0.58
N VAL A 99 5.41 18.16 1.69
CA VAL A 99 4.45 17.07 1.88
C VAL A 99 3.68 17.32 3.19
N PRO A 100 2.55 16.64 3.43
CA PRO A 100 1.89 16.73 4.72
C PRO A 100 2.83 16.23 5.83
N PRO A 101 2.89 16.93 6.99
CA PRO A 101 3.71 16.48 8.13
C PRO A 101 3.15 15.21 8.79
N THR A 102 1.90 14.89 8.50
CA THR A 102 1.14 13.75 9.01
C THR A 102 0.77 12.80 7.86
N VAL A 103 0.29 11.60 8.19
CA VAL A 103 -0.01 10.60 7.16
C VAL A 103 -1.26 10.98 6.39
N SER A 104 -1.11 11.14 5.09
CA SER A 104 -2.22 11.37 4.15
C SER A 104 -2.32 10.22 3.16
N TYR A 105 -3.55 9.84 2.81
CA TYR A 105 -3.83 8.88 1.76
C TYR A 105 -4.47 9.56 0.55
N VAL A 106 -3.91 9.30 -0.63
CA VAL A 106 -4.40 9.80 -1.90
C VAL A 106 -4.78 8.62 -2.78
N GLU A 107 -6.04 8.56 -3.18
CA GLU A 107 -6.57 7.56 -4.11
C GLU A 107 -6.46 8.08 -5.55
N PHE A 108 -5.97 7.25 -6.46
CA PHE A 108 -6.01 7.55 -7.89
C PHE A 108 -7.38 7.19 -8.47
N GLU A 109 -7.90 8.08 -9.32
CA GLU A 109 -9.03 7.70 -10.17
C GLU A 109 -8.68 6.47 -11.03
N PRO A 110 -9.62 5.54 -11.28
CA PRO A 110 -9.36 4.38 -12.13
C PRO A 110 -8.85 4.78 -13.51
N ARG A 111 -7.61 4.37 -13.84
CA ARG A 111 -6.97 4.65 -15.14
C ARG A 111 -6.20 3.44 -15.64
N ARG A 112 -6.31 3.17 -16.94
CA ARG A 112 -5.62 2.03 -17.59
C ARG A 112 -4.10 2.13 -17.53
N SER A 113 -3.57 3.34 -17.42
CA SER A 113 -2.13 3.59 -17.26
C SER A 113 -1.57 3.06 -15.94
N LEU A 114 -2.42 2.80 -14.94
CA LEU A 114 -2.05 2.23 -13.65
C LEU A 114 -2.36 0.73 -13.55
N ASP A 115 -2.96 0.13 -14.58
CA ASP A 115 -3.24 -1.30 -14.61
C ASP A 115 -1.95 -2.09 -14.86
N PHE A 116 -1.83 -3.26 -14.25
CA PHE A 116 -0.68 -4.14 -14.43
C PHE A 116 -0.72 -4.80 -15.80
N ALA A 117 0.44 -4.92 -16.46
CA ALA A 117 0.51 -5.44 -17.82
C ALA A 117 0.17 -6.94 -17.90
N GLY A 118 0.55 -7.72 -16.88
CA GLY A 118 0.40 -9.17 -16.84
C GLY A 118 -0.74 -9.69 -15.98
N GLN A 119 -1.42 -8.83 -15.20
CA GLN A 119 -2.44 -9.25 -14.24
C GLN A 119 -3.74 -8.48 -14.47
N SER A 120 -4.70 -9.16 -15.12
CA SER A 120 -6.02 -8.59 -15.34
C SER A 120 -6.65 -8.17 -14.01
N GLN A 121 -7.18 -6.94 -13.96
CA GLN A 121 -7.88 -6.35 -12.81
C GLN A 121 -6.99 -6.00 -11.60
N SER A 122 -5.67 -6.19 -11.67
CA SER A 122 -4.72 -5.63 -10.71
C SER A 122 -4.26 -4.24 -11.18
N ARG A 123 -4.18 -3.29 -10.25
CA ARG A 123 -3.69 -1.94 -10.55
C ARG A 123 -3.10 -1.25 -9.34
N ILE A 124 -2.35 -0.18 -9.58
CA ILE A 124 -2.02 0.79 -8.53
C ILE A 124 -3.27 1.58 -8.17
N GLU A 125 -3.59 1.64 -6.88
CA GLU A 125 -4.81 2.28 -6.39
C GLU A 125 -4.56 3.68 -5.83
N GLY A 126 -3.41 3.89 -5.22
CA GLY A 126 -3.14 5.13 -4.51
C GLY A 126 -1.81 5.07 -3.78
N PHE A 127 -1.61 6.04 -2.90
CA PHE A 127 -0.41 6.11 -2.09
C PHE A 127 -0.69 6.77 -0.74
N TYR A 128 0.12 6.38 0.24
CA TYR A 128 0.31 7.11 1.48
C TYR A 128 1.52 8.03 1.33
N VAL A 129 1.48 9.18 1.98
CA VAL A 129 2.60 10.12 2.06
C VAL A 129 2.66 10.75 3.44
N ARG A 130 3.88 10.94 3.95
CA ARG A 130 4.19 11.75 5.12
C ARG A 130 5.59 12.36 5.02
N GLU A 131 5.83 13.41 5.77
CA GLU A 131 7.17 13.91 6.03
C GLU A 131 7.89 12.99 7.03
N VAL A 132 9.14 12.64 6.73
CA VAL A 132 10.05 11.92 7.63
C VAL A 132 11.39 12.63 7.68
N ILE A 133 12.20 12.32 8.70
CA ILE A 133 13.60 12.73 8.74
C ILE A 133 14.45 11.50 8.45
N ASP A 134 15.22 11.55 7.36
CA ASP A 134 16.15 10.49 6.96
C ASP A 134 17.54 11.10 6.72
N ASP A 135 18.56 10.51 7.31
CA ASP A 135 19.95 11.03 7.32
C ASP A 135 20.07 12.55 7.63
N GLY A 136 19.22 13.02 8.55
CA GLY A 136 19.20 14.43 8.99
C GLY A 136 18.58 15.41 7.99
N ARG A 137 17.91 14.92 6.94
CA ARG A 137 17.17 15.71 5.95
C ARG A 137 15.68 15.44 6.04
N PHE A 138 14.87 16.43 5.65
CA PHE A 138 13.43 16.23 5.47
C PHE A 138 13.20 15.49 4.15
N CYS A 139 12.45 14.40 4.22
CA CYS A 139 12.12 13.55 3.08
C CYS A 139 10.61 13.28 3.04
N ALA A 140 10.10 12.99 1.86
CA ALA A 140 8.79 12.40 1.67
C ALA A 140 8.92 10.87 1.72
N GLU A 141 8.32 10.23 2.71
CA GLU A 141 8.08 8.78 2.66
C GLU A 141 6.77 8.53 1.90
N ILE A 142 6.86 7.82 0.79
CA ILE A 142 5.75 7.52 -0.10
C ILE A 142 5.56 6.01 -0.14
N THR A 143 4.36 5.52 0.16
CA THR A 143 4.01 4.11 0.05
C THR A 143 2.90 3.91 -0.97
N ILE A 144 3.24 3.34 -2.12
CA ILE A 144 2.34 3.01 -3.21
C ILE A 144 1.65 1.68 -2.92
N VAL A 145 0.32 1.64 -3.09
CA VAL A 145 -0.50 0.47 -2.78
C VAL A 145 -1.34 0.02 -3.98
N CYS A 146 -1.70 -1.26 -3.98
CA CYS A 146 -2.38 -1.91 -5.09
C CYS A 146 -3.81 -2.32 -4.76
N ASP A 147 -4.67 -2.29 -5.77
CA ASP A 147 -5.95 -2.97 -5.76
C ASP A 147 -5.88 -4.23 -6.62
N GLU A 148 -6.13 -5.34 -5.95
CA GLU A 148 -6.11 -6.66 -6.54
C GLU A 148 -7.46 -7.36 -6.39
N PRO A 149 -7.85 -8.22 -7.35
CA PRO A 149 -9.07 -9.03 -7.23
C PRO A 149 -9.11 -9.88 -5.96
N ALA A 150 -7.94 -10.36 -5.53
CA ALA A 150 -7.76 -11.24 -4.38
C ALA A 150 -8.15 -10.58 -3.04
N TRP A 151 -8.27 -9.24 -2.97
CA TRP A 151 -8.86 -8.58 -1.79
C TRP A 151 -10.25 -9.10 -1.43
N ARG A 152 -11.01 -9.61 -2.43
CA ARG A 152 -12.35 -10.17 -2.23
C ARG A 152 -12.36 -11.60 -1.69
N THR A 153 -11.24 -12.31 -1.82
CA THR A 153 -11.10 -13.72 -1.44
C THR A 153 -10.24 -13.91 -0.19
N MET A 154 -9.83 -12.83 0.46
CA MET A 154 -8.98 -12.84 1.66
C MET A 154 -9.51 -13.71 2.79
N GLY A 155 -10.83 -13.79 3.00
CA GLY A 155 -11.43 -14.65 4.03
C GLY A 155 -11.47 -16.15 3.68
N THR A 156 -10.94 -16.54 2.52
CA THR A 156 -11.00 -17.91 1.99
C THR A 156 -9.67 -18.45 1.47
N CYS A 157 -8.70 -17.57 1.14
CA CYS A 157 -7.38 -18.00 0.68
C CYS A 157 -6.50 -18.50 1.83
N VAL A 158 -5.41 -19.17 1.49
CA VAL A 158 -4.35 -19.53 2.43
C VAL A 158 -3.61 -18.29 2.94
N TYR A 159 -2.95 -18.39 4.09
CA TYR A 159 -2.23 -17.29 4.71
C TYR A 159 -1.15 -16.69 3.81
N ALA A 160 -0.31 -17.52 3.18
CA ALA A 160 0.76 -17.04 2.31
C ALA A 160 0.26 -16.18 1.14
N ASP A 161 -0.85 -16.56 0.51
CA ASP A 161 -1.49 -15.79 -0.56
C ASP A 161 -2.03 -14.45 -0.05
N ALA A 162 -2.65 -14.44 1.14
CA ALA A 162 -3.13 -13.22 1.75
C ALA A 162 -1.97 -12.25 2.06
N MET A 163 -0.86 -12.79 2.55
CA MET A 163 0.37 -12.04 2.82
C MET A 163 0.96 -11.49 1.53
N GLU A 164 1.01 -12.29 0.46
CA GLU A 164 1.51 -11.88 -0.85
C GLU A 164 0.72 -10.68 -1.40
N VAL A 165 -0.60 -10.81 -1.45
CA VAL A 165 -1.48 -9.76 -1.99
C VAL A 165 -1.43 -8.52 -1.12
N GLY A 166 -1.49 -8.68 0.22
CA GLY A 166 -1.52 -7.51 1.09
C GLY A 166 -0.19 -6.78 1.21
N SER A 167 0.92 -7.48 0.98
CA SER A 167 2.26 -6.91 1.03
C SER A 167 2.73 -6.34 -0.31
N ARG A 168 1.87 -6.35 -1.36
CA ARG A 168 2.17 -5.78 -2.67
C ARG A 168 2.15 -4.26 -2.65
N ILE A 169 3.17 -3.71 -2.00
CA ILE A 169 3.42 -2.29 -1.86
C ILE A 169 4.83 -1.96 -2.35
N SER A 170 5.05 -0.69 -2.62
CA SER A 170 6.38 -0.13 -2.86
C SER A 170 6.54 1.13 -2.05
N VAL A 171 7.66 1.24 -1.33
CA VAL A 171 7.99 2.32 -0.41
C VAL A 171 9.22 3.04 -0.94
N GLY A 172 9.12 4.35 -1.09
CA GLY A 172 10.22 5.21 -1.48
C GLY A 172 10.39 6.39 -0.54
N VAL A 173 11.64 6.81 -0.33
CA VAL A 173 11.99 7.99 0.47
C VAL A 173 12.68 8.99 -0.45
N ILE A 174 12.04 10.13 -0.69
CA ILE A 174 12.55 11.17 -1.61
C ILE A 174 12.90 12.42 -0.80
N PRO A 175 14.15 12.91 -0.83
CA PRO A 175 14.52 14.19 -0.21
C PRO A 175 13.69 15.37 -0.72
N LEU A 176 13.26 16.25 0.18
CA LEU A 176 12.53 17.46 -0.19
C LEU A 176 13.47 18.54 -0.73
N GLY A 177 12.99 19.31 -1.72
CA GLY A 177 13.73 20.39 -2.37
C GLY A 177 14.87 19.92 -3.28
N GLU A 178 14.89 18.64 -3.64
CA GLU A 178 15.79 18.06 -4.63
C GLU A 178 14.99 17.62 -5.88
N GLU A 179 15.59 17.81 -7.06
CA GLU A 179 15.01 17.40 -8.34
C GLU A 179 15.63 16.05 -8.75
N PHE A 180 14.78 15.07 -9.03
CA PHE A 180 15.16 13.75 -9.53
C PHE A 180 14.59 13.52 -10.93
N ASP A 181 15.34 12.87 -11.80
CA ASP A 181 14.73 12.26 -12.97
C ASP A 181 13.83 11.08 -12.54
N LEU A 182 12.79 10.79 -13.32
CA LEU A 182 11.81 9.77 -12.96
C LEU A 182 12.42 8.37 -12.74
N LEU A 183 13.48 8.03 -13.47
CA LEU A 183 14.11 6.71 -13.35
C LEU A 183 14.94 6.61 -12.06
N ALA A 184 15.68 7.67 -11.71
CA ALA A 184 16.41 7.81 -10.46
C ALA A 184 15.46 7.81 -9.27
N ALA A 185 14.34 8.55 -9.36
CA ALA A 185 13.30 8.49 -8.34
C ALA A 185 12.75 7.06 -8.18
N GLY A 186 12.50 6.35 -9.28
CA GLY A 186 12.08 4.95 -9.26
C GLY A 186 13.07 4.00 -8.58
N GLN A 187 14.37 4.31 -8.59
CA GLN A 187 15.39 3.51 -7.89
C GLN A 187 15.39 3.72 -6.37
N LEU A 188 14.77 4.79 -5.88
CA LEU A 188 14.59 5.03 -4.44
C LEU A 188 13.44 4.20 -3.84
N PHE A 189 12.66 3.54 -4.70
CA PHE A 189 11.55 2.70 -4.28
C PHE A 189 11.99 1.24 -4.16
N ASP A 190 11.75 0.66 -2.99
CA ASP A 190 11.88 -0.77 -2.71
C ASP A 190 10.50 -1.37 -2.39
N GLY A 191 10.33 -2.67 -2.51
CA GLY A 191 9.03 -3.30 -2.28
C GLY A 191 8.86 -4.63 -2.96
N ASP A 192 7.61 -4.97 -3.24
CA ASP A 192 7.27 -6.22 -3.91
C ASP A 192 7.87 -6.30 -5.32
N THR A 193 8.52 -7.42 -5.63
CA THR A 193 9.25 -7.61 -6.89
C THR A 193 8.34 -7.59 -8.12
N LEU A 194 7.07 -8.00 -8.01
CA LEU A 194 6.14 -7.90 -9.13
C LEU A 194 5.82 -6.44 -9.40
N LEU A 195 5.45 -5.68 -8.36
CA LEU A 195 5.17 -4.25 -8.49
C LEU A 195 6.37 -3.46 -9.02
N SER A 196 7.59 -3.74 -8.55
CA SER A 196 8.81 -3.04 -9.02
C SER A 196 9.12 -3.26 -10.50
N LYS A 197 8.57 -4.31 -11.12
CA LYS A 197 8.73 -4.60 -12.55
C LYS A 197 7.61 -4.02 -13.40
N GLU A 198 6.52 -3.54 -12.79
CA GLU A 198 5.38 -3.01 -13.53
C GLU A 198 5.66 -1.60 -14.05
N PRO A 199 5.49 -1.33 -15.36
CA PRO A 199 5.58 0.03 -15.91
C PRO A 199 4.60 1.02 -15.27
N ALA A 200 3.51 0.51 -14.68
CA ALA A 200 2.55 1.29 -13.91
C ALA A 200 3.20 2.00 -12.72
N LEU A 201 4.26 1.43 -12.11
CA LEU A 201 4.92 2.00 -10.95
C LEU A 201 5.54 3.37 -11.25
N LEU A 202 6.32 3.48 -12.33
CA LEU A 202 6.91 4.76 -12.73
C LEU A 202 5.85 5.81 -13.05
N ARG A 203 4.73 5.39 -13.66
CA ARG A 203 3.60 6.29 -13.92
C ARG A 203 2.95 6.78 -12.63
N ALA A 204 2.79 5.89 -11.65
CA ALA A 204 2.30 6.26 -10.33
C ALA A 204 3.27 7.22 -9.62
N ILE A 205 4.58 6.97 -9.67
CA ILE A 205 5.60 7.83 -9.06
C ILE A 205 5.57 9.24 -9.70
N ALA A 206 5.46 9.34 -11.02
CA ALA A 206 5.28 10.63 -11.71
C ALA A 206 4.00 11.35 -11.26
N ALA A 207 2.88 10.62 -11.15
CA ALA A 207 1.61 11.17 -10.70
C ALA A 207 1.64 11.62 -9.23
N VAL A 208 2.42 10.93 -8.37
CA VAL A 208 2.68 11.37 -7.00
C VAL A 208 3.37 12.73 -7.02
N GLY A 209 4.42 12.89 -7.82
CA GLY A 209 5.15 14.15 -7.98
C GLY A 209 4.24 15.32 -8.34
N VAL A 210 3.47 15.18 -9.43
CA VAL A 210 2.50 16.20 -9.87
C VAL A 210 1.45 16.48 -8.78
N GLY A 211 0.87 15.41 -8.21
CA GLY A 211 -0.19 15.55 -7.22
C GLY A 211 0.25 16.22 -5.92
N LEU A 212 1.49 15.98 -5.48
CA LEU A 212 2.05 16.62 -4.30
C LEU A 212 2.42 18.09 -4.55
N ALA A 213 3.01 18.40 -5.72
CA ALA A 213 3.29 19.78 -6.13
C ALA A 213 2.04 20.65 -6.17
N ASP A 214 0.92 20.09 -6.66
CA ASP A 214 -0.39 20.76 -6.70
C ASP A 214 -1.08 20.88 -5.32
N GLY A 215 -0.50 20.29 -4.29
CA GLY A 215 -1.03 20.28 -2.94
C GLY A 215 -2.34 19.50 -2.82
N LEU A 216 -2.52 18.40 -3.56
CA LEU A 216 -3.74 17.58 -3.53
C LEU A 216 -4.11 17.08 -2.12
N TRP A 217 -3.11 16.88 -1.26
CA TRP A 217 -3.31 16.51 0.14
C TRP A 217 -4.11 17.56 0.94
N LYS A 218 -4.11 18.83 0.52
CA LYS A 218 -4.91 19.92 1.12
C LYS A 218 -6.38 19.87 0.70
N ARG A 219 -6.72 19.13 -0.36
CA ARG A 219 -8.06 19.04 -0.95
C ARG A 219 -8.76 17.79 -0.45
N SER A 220 -8.86 17.64 0.87
CA SER A 220 -9.41 16.45 1.51
C SER A 220 -10.94 16.43 1.39
N ILE A 221 -11.51 15.26 1.07
CA ILE A 221 -12.96 15.04 1.19
C ILE A 221 -13.19 14.44 2.60
N PRO A 222 -14.12 14.98 3.41
CA PRO A 222 -14.45 14.38 4.69
C PRO A 222 -14.87 12.93 4.51
N SER A 223 -14.30 12.04 5.31
CA SER A 223 -14.63 10.62 5.27
C SER A 223 -16.15 10.41 5.45
N PRO A 224 -16.79 9.52 4.66
CA PRO A 224 -18.16 9.13 4.96
C PRO A 224 -18.15 8.53 6.36
N ALA A 225 -18.88 9.15 7.29
CA ALA A 225 -18.97 8.71 8.67
C ALA A 225 -19.37 7.23 8.71
N ILE A 226 -18.38 6.35 8.92
CA ILE A 226 -18.64 4.96 9.27
C ILE A 226 -19.19 5.05 10.68
N GLY A 227 -20.53 5.00 10.78
CA GLY A 227 -21.24 5.04 12.04
C GLY A 227 -20.58 4.07 13.03
N ARG A 228 -20.29 4.56 14.23
CA ARG A 228 -19.82 3.74 15.36
C ARG A 228 -20.76 2.54 15.50
N MET A 229 -20.35 1.38 15.02
CA MET A 229 -20.92 0.11 15.46
C MET A 229 -20.21 -0.22 16.78
N CYS A 230 -20.88 0.18 17.87
CA CYS A 230 -20.68 -0.37 19.19
C CYS A 230 -21.06 -1.86 19.21
#